data_AF-A0AAN4Z6Y4-F1
#
_entry.id   AF-A0AAN4Z6Y4-F1
#
_cell.length_a   1.000
_cell.length_b   1.000
_cell.length_c   1.000
_cell.angle_alpha   90.00
_cell.angle_beta   90.00
_cell.angle_gamma   90.00
#
_symmetry.space_group_name_H-M   'P 1'
#
loop_
_entity.id
_entity.type
_entity.pdbx_description
1 polymer ?
#
loop_
_entity_poly.entity_id
_entity_poly.type
_entity_poly.pdbx_seq_one_letter_code
_entity_poly.pdbx_strand_id
1 'polypeptide(L)'
;MARIIIALSLLPAIFSLKCNHSAGVSDIVYDERGVATGSNNIDPVGMGVYDCDTALDRCVIFTSMMIDDYMKLDVAAKDSKMTNYIKDHNGKVYGKTCMSQKDCYRIQAQKADVCTGAFKEGTVPCYCTTDTCTGSGAGLSIILPVFFVLTYYVSY
;
A
#
# COMPACT_ATOMS: atom_id res chain seq x y z
N MET A 1 -39.49 -20.05 -31.63
CA MET A 1 -38.09 -19.57 -31.77
C MET A 1 -37.69 -18.88 -30.48
N ALA A 2 -37.03 -19.58 -29.56
CA ALA A 2 -36.60 -19.00 -28.29
C ALA A 2 -35.16 -18.49 -28.42
N ARG A 3 -34.96 -17.17 -28.26
CA ARG A 3 -33.63 -16.56 -28.20
C ARG A 3 -33.13 -16.68 -26.76
N ILE A 4 -32.20 -17.60 -26.51
CA ILE A 4 -31.48 -17.67 -25.24
C ILE A 4 -30.39 -16.59 -25.29
N ILE A 5 -30.61 -15.49 -24.57
CA ILE A 5 -29.61 -14.44 -24.36
C ILE A 5 -28.72 -14.93 -23.22
N ILE A 6 -27.53 -15.45 -23.53
CA ILE A 6 -26.51 -15.76 -22.53
C ILE A 6 -25.93 -14.42 -22.07
N ALA A 7 -26.48 -13.86 -21.00
CA ALA A 7 -25.90 -12.72 -20.30
C ALA A 7 -24.64 -13.20 -19.57
N LEU A 8 -23.49 -13.10 -20.24
CA LEU A 8 -22.20 -13.36 -19.64
C LEU A 8 -21.95 -12.28 -18.58
N SER A 9 -22.23 -12.59 -17.32
CA SER A 9 -21.90 -11.73 -16.19
C SER A 9 -20.39 -11.70 -16.02
N LEU A 10 -19.73 -10.72 -16.65
CA LEU A 10 -18.39 -10.28 -16.30
C LEU A 10 -18.44 -9.69 -14.89
N LEU A 11 -18.39 -10.56 -13.87
CA LEU A 11 -18.09 -10.13 -12.51
C LEU A 11 -16.69 -9.50 -12.56
N PRO A 12 -16.52 -8.20 -12.27
CA PRO A 12 -15.19 -7.64 -12.13
C PRO A 12 -14.53 -8.41 -10.97
N ALA A 13 -13.50 -9.19 -11.27
CA ALA A 13 -12.70 -9.81 -10.24
C ALA A 13 -12.11 -8.66 -9.41
N ILE A 14 -12.59 -8.54 -8.17
CA ILE A 14 -12.09 -7.57 -7.20
C ILE A 14 -10.74 -8.12 -6.74
N PHE A 15 -9.70 -7.86 -7.52
CA PHE A 15 -8.34 -8.12 -7.10
C PHE A 15 -7.96 -7.04 -6.09
N SER A 16 -7.80 -7.44 -4.83
CA SER A 16 -7.23 -6.54 -3.82
C SER A 16 -5.76 -6.34 -4.13
N LEU A 17 -5.32 -5.08 -4.17
CA LEU A 17 -3.92 -4.73 -4.41
C LEU A 17 -3.08 -5.23 -3.22
N LYS A 18 -1.93 -5.85 -3.49
CA LYS A 18 -1.01 -6.32 -2.44
C LYS A 18 0.27 -5.51 -2.41
N CYS A 19 0.52 -4.78 -1.34
CA CYS A 19 1.75 -4.01 -1.21
C CYS A 19 2.70 -4.64 -0.19
N ASN A 20 4.00 -4.41 -0.35
CA ASN A 20 4.98 -4.60 0.71
C ASN A 20 4.92 -3.43 1.70
N HIS A 21 4.78 -3.71 2.99
CA HIS A 21 4.69 -2.74 4.08
C HIS A 21 5.97 -2.74 4.91
N SER A 22 6.47 -1.54 5.18
CA SER A 22 7.59 -1.32 6.11
C SER A 22 7.58 0.12 6.58
N ALA A 23 7.99 0.37 7.83
CA ALA A 23 8.16 1.73 8.34
C ALA A 23 9.47 1.86 9.12
N GLY A 24 10.17 2.96 8.87
CA GLY A 24 11.22 3.49 9.75
C GLY A 24 10.75 4.81 10.33
N VAL A 25 11.26 5.14 11.52
CA VAL A 25 10.95 6.38 12.23
C VAL A 25 12.23 7.09 12.65
N SER A 26 12.17 8.40 12.75
CA SER A 26 13.24 9.27 13.24
C SER A 26 12.65 10.09 14.39
N ASP A 27 12.87 9.60 15.60
CA ASP A 27 12.40 10.25 16.83
C ASP A 27 13.20 11.51 17.09
N ILE A 28 12.52 12.58 17.49
CA ILE A 28 13.16 13.80 17.99
C ILE A 28 13.49 13.58 19.47
N VAL A 29 14.77 13.73 19.81
CA VAL A 29 15.24 13.69 21.19
C VAL A 29 15.13 15.09 21.78
N TYR A 30 14.47 15.20 22.92
CA TYR A 30 14.32 16.45 23.66
C TYR A 30 15.16 16.41 24.94
N ASP A 31 15.72 17.55 25.32
CA ASP A 31 16.32 17.72 26.64
C ASP A 31 15.24 17.86 27.74
N GLU A 32 15.69 17.95 29.00
CA GLU A 32 14.84 18.15 30.18
C GLU A 32 14.00 19.44 30.13
N ARG A 33 14.33 20.37 29.22
CA ARG A 33 13.65 21.66 29.03
C ARG A 33 12.67 21.61 27.85
N GLY A 34 12.54 20.46 27.18
CA GLY A 34 11.69 20.29 26.00
C GLY A 34 12.27 20.87 24.72
N VAL A 35 13.58 21.13 24.66
CA VAL A 35 14.27 21.61 23.45
C VAL A 35 14.78 20.41 22.66
N ALA A 36 14.53 20.41 21.34
CA ALA A 36 15.03 19.37 20.47
C ALA A 36 16.57 19.41 20.40
N THR A 37 17.24 18.34 20.83
CA THR A 37 18.70 18.23 20.90
C THR A 37 19.28 17.26 19.87
N GLY A 38 18.46 16.47 19.20
CA GLY A 38 18.91 15.55 18.17
C GLY A 38 17.79 14.67 17.63
N SER A 39 18.18 13.64 16.88
CA SER A 39 17.27 12.60 16.44
C SER A 39 17.83 11.20 16.68
N ASN A 40 16.94 10.26 16.96
CA ASN A 40 17.24 8.84 17.03
C ASN A 40 16.57 8.14 15.84
N ASN A 41 17.38 7.61 14.93
CA ASN A 41 16.87 6.92 13.75
C ASN A 41 16.68 5.45 14.07
N ILE A 42 15.44 4.98 13.92
CA ILE A 42 15.09 3.57 14.05
C ILE A 42 15.00 2.98 12.64
N ASP A 43 15.75 1.89 12.45
CA ASP A 43 15.80 1.18 11.17
C ASP A 43 14.41 0.70 10.74
N PRO A 44 14.15 0.62 9.42
CA PRO A 44 12.85 0.18 8.92
C PRO A 44 12.52 -1.24 9.36
N VAL A 45 11.37 -1.39 10.01
CA VAL A 45 10.80 -2.69 10.33
C VAL A 45 9.98 -3.17 9.13
N GLY A 46 10.39 -4.31 8.57
CA GLY A 46 9.61 -5.00 7.54
C GLY A 46 8.37 -5.62 8.16
N MET A 47 7.19 -5.16 7.73
CA MET A 47 5.92 -5.67 8.23
C MET A 47 5.40 -6.80 7.36
N GLY A 48 5.80 -6.89 6.09
CA GLY A 48 5.43 -7.97 5.17
C GLY A 48 4.53 -7.50 4.03
N VAL A 49 4.00 -8.45 3.26
CA VAL A 49 3.10 -8.16 2.13
C VAL A 49 1.66 -8.40 2.55
N TYR A 50 0.79 -7.40 2.37
CA TYR A 50 -0.62 -7.47 2.77
C TYR A 50 -1.53 -6.93 1.68
N ASP A 51 -2.77 -7.43 1.68
CA ASP A 51 -3.86 -6.85 0.90
C ASP A 51 -4.17 -5.45 1.43
N CYS A 52 -4.26 -4.48 0.53
CA CYS A 52 -4.72 -3.15 0.83
C CYS A 52 -6.22 -3.16 1.16
N ASP A 53 -6.62 -2.22 2.02
CA ASP A 53 -8.03 -1.87 2.11
C ASP A 53 -8.55 -1.38 0.75
N THR A 54 -9.82 -1.65 0.45
CA THR A 54 -10.45 -1.30 -0.86
C THR A 54 -10.33 0.17 -1.24
N ALA A 55 -10.16 1.06 -0.27
CA ALA A 55 -9.99 2.50 -0.49
C ALA A 55 -8.52 2.96 -0.53
N LEU A 56 -7.56 2.06 -0.32
CA LEU A 56 -6.13 2.31 -0.42
C LEU A 56 -5.61 1.63 -1.69
N ASP A 57 -5.82 2.29 -2.82
CA ASP A 57 -5.66 1.70 -4.16
C ASP A 57 -4.27 1.91 -4.78
N ARG A 58 -3.28 2.37 -4.01
CA ARG A 58 -1.91 2.61 -4.46
C ARG A 58 -0.89 1.99 -3.51
N CYS A 59 0.11 1.31 -4.05
CA CYS A 59 1.32 0.99 -3.33
C CYS A 59 2.26 2.18 -3.40
N VAL A 60 2.77 2.64 -2.27
CA VAL A 60 3.58 3.86 -2.16
C VAL A 60 4.88 3.56 -1.45
N ILE A 61 5.98 4.10 -1.95
CA ILE A 61 7.20 4.36 -1.18
C ILE A 61 7.20 5.85 -0.86
N PHE A 62 6.99 6.19 0.42
CA PHE A 62 7.00 7.57 0.86
C PHE A 62 8.27 7.86 1.63
N THR A 63 8.78 9.06 1.43
CA THR A 63 9.97 9.55 2.12
C THR A 63 9.57 10.36 3.33
N SER A 64 10.55 10.54 4.21
CA SER A 64 10.47 11.24 5.49
C SER A 64 9.39 12.32 5.55
N MET A 65 8.32 12.06 6.30
CA MET A 65 7.22 12.99 6.59
C MET A 65 6.99 13.10 8.09
N MET A 66 6.48 14.22 8.58
CA MET A 66 6.14 14.34 10.01
C MET A 66 5.07 13.31 10.38
N ILE A 67 5.22 12.68 11.54
CA ILE A 67 4.23 11.71 12.06
C ILE A 67 2.85 12.36 12.17
N ASP A 68 2.77 13.60 12.64
CA ASP A 68 1.50 14.34 12.70
C ASP A 68 0.83 14.51 11.33
N ASP A 69 1.60 14.60 10.26
CA ASP A 69 1.07 14.68 8.90
C ASP A 69 0.69 13.30 8.36
N TYR A 70 1.46 12.27 8.69
CA TYR A 70 1.11 10.88 8.41
C TYR A 70 -0.24 10.50 9.04
N MET A 71 -0.47 10.89 10.30
CA MET A 71 -1.70 10.61 11.04
C MET A 71 -2.95 11.27 10.44
N LYS A 72 -2.79 12.21 9.50
CA LYS A 72 -3.88 12.86 8.74
C LYS A 72 -4.20 12.18 7.40
N LEU A 73 -3.49 11.11 7.05
CA LEU A 73 -3.72 10.33 5.82
C LEU A 73 -4.77 9.24 6.05
N ASP A 74 -5.42 8.79 4.97
CA ASP A 74 -6.40 7.70 5.02
C ASP A 74 -5.75 6.39 5.49
N VAL A 75 -4.47 6.16 5.13
CA VAL A 75 -3.72 4.99 5.59
C VAL A 75 -3.60 4.91 7.11
N ALA A 76 -3.47 6.05 7.80
CA ALA A 76 -3.38 6.07 9.27
C ALA A 76 -4.69 5.61 9.95
N ALA A 77 -5.83 5.80 9.29
CA ALA A 77 -7.12 5.33 9.80
C ALA A 77 -7.40 3.86 9.47
N LYS A 78 -6.75 3.30 8.44
CA LYS A 78 -7.13 2.01 7.82
C LYS A 78 -6.08 0.91 7.97
N ASP A 79 -4.80 1.25 8.05
CA ASP A 79 -3.72 0.30 8.33
C ASP A 79 -3.37 0.34 9.81
N SER A 80 -4.10 -0.45 10.60
CA SER A 80 -3.89 -0.52 12.04
C SER A 80 -2.51 -1.04 12.44
N LYS A 81 -1.86 -1.89 11.63
CA LYS A 81 -0.53 -2.42 11.95
C LYS A 81 0.52 -1.33 11.83
N MET A 82 0.56 -0.64 10.70
CA MET A 82 1.51 0.44 10.48
C MET A 82 1.28 1.58 11.47
N THR A 83 0.02 1.98 11.64
CA THR A 83 -0.34 3.11 12.52
C THR A 83 -0.01 2.80 13.98
N ASN A 84 -0.25 1.57 14.45
CA ASN A 84 0.11 1.18 15.81
C ASN A 84 1.63 1.20 16.03
N TYR A 85 2.43 0.91 15.00
CA TYR A 85 3.88 1.05 15.10
C TYR A 85 4.29 2.53 15.17
N ILE A 86 3.68 3.41 14.39
CA ILE A 86 4.11 4.83 14.25
C ILE A 86 3.61 5.73 15.38
N LYS A 87 2.38 5.51 15.88
CA LYS A 87 1.67 6.48 16.74
C LYS A 87 2.35 6.80 18.07
N ASP A 88 3.23 5.91 18.56
CA ASP A 88 3.92 6.05 19.83
C ASP A 88 5.30 6.73 19.68
N HIS A 89 5.64 7.12 18.45
CA HIS A 89 6.87 7.84 18.10
C HIS A 89 6.60 9.33 17.88
N ASN A 90 7.67 10.13 17.95
CA ASN A 90 7.63 11.55 17.62
C ASN A 90 8.55 11.84 16.41
N GLY A 91 8.44 13.00 15.79
CA GLY A 91 9.30 13.33 14.64
C GLY A 91 8.78 12.82 13.31
N LYS A 92 9.61 12.05 12.57
CA LYS A 92 9.36 11.72 11.16
C LYS A 92 9.22 10.22 10.91
N VAL A 93 8.44 9.86 9.91
CA VAL A 93 8.22 8.50 9.43
C VAL A 93 8.51 8.40 7.94
N TYR A 94 9.01 7.25 7.51
CA TYR A 94 9.25 6.91 6.12
C TYR A 94 8.98 5.42 5.89
N GLY A 95 8.61 5.01 4.69
CA GLY A 95 8.22 3.63 4.52
C GLY A 95 7.61 3.25 3.17
N LYS A 96 7.07 2.02 3.16
CA LYS A 96 6.30 1.44 2.06
C LYS A 96 4.93 1.08 2.60
N THR A 97 3.85 1.44 1.91
CA THR A 97 2.48 1.15 2.39
C THR A 97 1.45 1.25 1.27
N CYS A 98 0.23 0.78 1.53
CA CYS A 98 -0.95 1.17 0.76
C CYS A 98 -1.36 2.62 1.09
N MET A 99 -1.74 3.41 0.10
CA MET A 99 -2.37 4.73 0.28
C MET A 99 -3.52 4.93 -0.71
N SER A 100 -4.39 5.89 -0.43
CA SER A 100 -5.39 6.33 -1.40
C SER A 100 -4.74 7.20 -2.49
N GLN A 101 -5.36 7.26 -3.67
CA GLN A 101 -4.96 8.21 -4.72
C GLN A 101 -4.91 9.67 -4.23
N LYS A 102 -5.81 10.06 -3.31
CA LYS A 102 -5.85 11.40 -2.72
C LYS A 102 -4.61 11.68 -1.89
N ASP A 103 -4.21 10.74 -1.05
CA ASP A 103 -3.02 10.87 -0.22
C ASP A 103 -1.75 10.90 -1.07
N CYS A 104 -1.68 10.09 -2.14
CA CYS A 104 -0.57 10.15 -3.10
C CYS A 104 -0.38 11.56 -3.66
N TYR A 105 -1.47 12.26 -4.01
CA TYR A 105 -1.40 13.64 -4.47
C TYR A 105 -0.97 14.60 -3.36
N ARG A 106 -1.46 14.40 -2.13
CA ARG A 106 -1.12 15.23 -0.98
C ARG A 106 0.38 15.19 -0.66
N ILE A 107 1.00 14.02 -0.75
CA ILE A 107 2.43 13.85 -0.53
C ILE A 107 3.26 14.06 -1.80
N GLN A 108 2.63 14.48 -2.90
CA GLN A 108 3.27 14.70 -4.20
C GLN A 108 4.04 13.47 -4.72
N ALA A 109 3.51 12.28 -4.47
CA ALA A 109 4.10 11.05 -4.97
C ALA A 109 4.02 10.99 -6.50
N GLN A 110 5.09 10.54 -7.13
CA GLN A 110 5.17 10.35 -8.58
C GLN A 110 4.73 8.94 -8.96
N LYS A 111 3.92 8.84 -10.01
CA LYS A 111 3.53 7.55 -10.56
C LYS A 111 4.74 6.90 -11.23
N ALA A 112 4.99 5.63 -10.95
CA ALA A 112 5.94 4.79 -11.66
C ALA A 112 5.33 3.40 -11.90
N ASP A 113 5.99 2.59 -12.74
CA ASP A 113 5.63 1.18 -12.91
C ASP A 113 6.17 0.32 -11.76
N VAL A 114 7.35 0.69 -11.25
CA VAL A 114 8.00 0.09 -10.08
C VAL A 114 8.69 1.20 -9.30
N CYS A 115 8.45 1.24 -7.99
CA CYS A 115 9.16 2.16 -7.11
C CYS A 115 10.46 1.51 -6.65
N THR A 116 11.57 1.96 -7.21
CA THR A 116 12.93 1.56 -6.80
C THR A 116 13.55 2.68 -5.97
N GLY A 117 14.19 2.32 -4.86
CA GLY A 117 14.85 3.32 -4.01
C GLY A 117 14.96 2.92 -2.55
N ALA A 118 15.94 3.53 -1.88
CA ALA A 118 16.07 3.51 -0.43
C ALA A 118 15.27 4.68 0.17
N PHE A 119 14.89 4.55 1.44
CA PHE A 119 14.14 5.56 2.17
C PHE A 119 14.98 6.77 2.58
N LYS A 120 15.58 7.47 1.61
CA LYS A 120 16.45 8.61 1.91
C LYS A 120 15.64 9.89 2.01
N GLU A 121 16.01 10.75 2.95
CA GLU A 121 15.49 12.11 3.01
C GLU A 121 15.82 12.84 1.69
N GLY A 122 14.85 13.59 1.16
CA GLY A 122 14.99 14.29 -0.11
C GLY A 122 14.70 13.46 -1.37
N THR A 123 14.44 12.15 -1.25
CA THR A 123 13.92 11.37 -2.39
C THR A 123 12.45 11.69 -2.62
N VAL A 124 12.02 11.74 -3.88
CA VAL A 124 10.62 11.98 -4.22
C VAL A 124 9.79 10.73 -3.91
N PRO A 125 8.66 10.85 -3.20
CA PRO A 125 7.76 9.72 -3.00
C PRO A 125 7.30 9.13 -4.33
N CYS A 126 7.08 7.82 -4.37
CA CYS A 126 6.71 7.09 -5.58
C CYS A 126 5.49 6.22 -5.32
N TYR A 127 4.63 6.04 -6.32
CA TYR A 127 3.48 5.13 -6.23
C TYR A 127 3.21 4.34 -7.51
N CYS A 128 2.57 3.17 -7.37
CA CYS A 128 2.03 2.35 -8.45
C CYS A 128 0.73 1.65 -8.02
N THR A 129 0.09 0.95 -8.97
CA THR A 129 -1.17 0.21 -8.79
C THR A 129 -1.00 -1.30 -8.96
N THR A 130 0.24 -1.80 -8.88
CA THR A 130 0.58 -3.20 -9.12
C THR A 130 1.20 -3.81 -7.88
N ASP A 131 1.00 -5.10 -7.67
CA ASP A 131 1.55 -5.77 -6.47
C ASP A 131 3.08 -5.66 -6.41
N THR A 132 3.74 -5.72 -7.57
CA THR A 132 5.20 -5.65 -7.69
C THR A 132 5.79 -4.27 -7.38
N CYS A 133 4.94 -3.25 -7.23
CA CYS A 133 5.33 -1.85 -7.08
C CYS A 133 6.42 -1.60 -6.04
N THR A 134 6.25 -2.16 -4.84
CA THR A 134 7.14 -1.93 -3.68
C THR A 134 8.10 -3.09 -3.42
N GLY A 135 8.26 -3.97 -4.42
CA GLY A 135 9.08 -5.18 -4.34
C GLY A 135 8.36 -6.39 -3.75
N SER A 136 7.02 -6.42 -3.76
CA SER A 136 6.28 -7.67 -3.51
C SER A 136 6.58 -8.64 -4.65
N GLY A 137 7.33 -9.71 -4.37
CA GLY A 137 7.63 -10.74 -5.35
C GLY A 137 6.34 -11.37 -5.89
N ALA A 138 6.29 -11.54 -7.21
CA ALA A 138 5.17 -12.06 -7.99
C ALA A 138 4.47 -13.26 -7.35
N GLY A 139 3.27 -13.01 -6.84
CA GLY A 139 2.29 -14.04 -6.50
C GLY A 139 0.99 -13.70 -7.21
N LEU A 140 0.99 -13.73 -8.55
CA LEU A 140 -0.23 -13.71 -9.37
C LEU A 140 -1.07 -14.93 -8.98
N SER A 141 -1.88 -14.81 -7.93
CA SER A 141 -3.05 -15.68 -7.73
C SER A 141 -4.11 -15.23 -8.71
N ILE A 142 -3.88 -15.51 -9.98
CA ILE A 142 -4.97 -15.54 -10.95
C ILE A 142 -5.78 -16.76 -10.53
N ILE A 143 -6.82 -16.54 -9.72
CA ILE A 143 -7.89 -17.53 -9.59
C ILE A 143 -8.58 -17.52 -10.95
N LEU A 144 -8.06 -18.33 -11.88
CA LEU A 144 -8.74 -18.63 -13.13
C LEU A 144 -10.11 -19.18 -12.72
N PRO A 145 -11.24 -18.53 -13.07
CA PRO A 145 -12.52 -19.17 -12.93
C PRO A 145 -12.48 -20.38 -13.86
N VAL A 146 -12.38 -21.57 -13.27
CA VAL A 146 -12.56 -22.83 -13.99
C VAL A 146 -14.02 -22.84 -14.42
N PHE A 147 -14.29 -22.29 -15.61
CA PHE A 147 -15.55 -22.51 -16.31
C PHE A 147 -15.61 -24.00 -16.64
N PHE A 148 -16.20 -24.79 -15.73
CA PHE A 148 -16.73 -26.11 -16.07
C PHE A 148 -17.85 -25.90 -17.09
N VAL A 149 -17.47 -25.86 -18.36
CA VAL A 149 -18.40 -26.08 -19.46
C VAL A 149 -18.80 -27.55 -19.38
N LEU A 150 -19.82 -27.85 -18.59
CA LEU A 150 -20.58 -29.09 -18.72
C LEU A 150 -21.41 -28.97 -20.01
N THR A 151 -20.77 -29.19 -21.16
CA THR A 151 -21.51 -29.60 -22.36
C THR A 151 -22.03 -31.00 -22.08
N TYR A 152 -23.30 -31.09 -21.66
CA TYR A 152 -24.08 -32.30 -21.90
C TYR A 152 -24.34 -32.39 -23.40
N TYR A 153 -23.36 -32.96 -24.11
CA TYR A 153 -23.60 -33.64 -25.37
C TYR A 153 -24.16 -35.01 -25.01
N VAL A 154 -25.48 -35.16 -25.04
CA VAL A 154 -26.08 -36.47 -25.33
C VAL A 154 -27.17 -36.23 -26.36
N SER A 155 -26.79 -36.52 -27.60
CA SER A 155 -27.69 -36.80 -28.70
C SER A 155 -28.63 -37.94 -28.32
N TYR A 156 -29.95 -37.74 -28.42
CA TYR A 156 -30.90 -38.69 -29.01
C TYR A 156 -32.27 -38.01 -29.18
#